data_AF-A0AAD0P140-F1
#
_entry.id   AF-A0AAD0P140-F1
#
_cell.length_a   1.000
_cell.length_b   1.000
_cell.length_c   1.000
_cell.angle_alpha   90.00
_cell.angle_beta   90.00
_cell.angle_gamma   90.00
#
_symmetry.space_group_name_H-M   'P 1'
#
loop_
_entity.id
_entity.type
_entity.pdbx_description
1 polymer ?
#
loop_
_entity_poly.entity_id
_entity_poly.type
_entity_poly.pdbx_seq_one_letter_code
_entity_poly.pdbx_strand_id
1 'polypeptide(L)'
;MNGVRAIKLLGLILGVVLLNIIVLSPGLLGVEIGGTSVFETALGVTLLFVSLLIVLYGSYILLFKPSSIPAVKTLKSYEDYIAALTQYKNVKVLKKDIALALDQISRMEKKRSTLLDVLGQRFESTELSFKKFNAVSYEVAKLFYLNIRGILNKLSVFDASEFTLFSSQHRPSQFSDKLVQKKTALYNEYLAYVTGYLGANEEILLKLDKLLLEISLLDSTDYTDVEEMPCMKEIDELIKQTKFYKQ
;
A
#
# COMPACT_ATOMS: atom_id res chain seq x y z
N MET A 1 -1.89 -14.07 -10.79
CA MET A 1 -0.48 -13.77 -10.45
C MET A 1 -0.29 -12.26 -10.58
N ASN A 2 0.13 -11.56 -9.53
CA ASN A 2 0.36 -10.10 -9.61
C ASN A 2 1.42 -9.83 -10.70
N GLY A 3 1.19 -8.87 -11.61
CA GLY A 3 2.09 -8.61 -12.75
C GLY A 3 3.55 -8.37 -12.34
N VAL A 4 3.77 -7.73 -11.19
CA VAL A 4 5.10 -7.51 -10.59
C VAL A 4 5.81 -8.83 -10.22
N ARG A 5 5.09 -9.86 -9.76
CA ARG A 5 5.67 -11.18 -9.47
C ARG A 5 6.04 -11.93 -10.75
N ALA A 6 5.23 -11.79 -11.80
CA ALA A 6 5.52 -12.36 -13.10
C ALA A 6 6.79 -11.75 -13.72
N ILE A 7 6.95 -10.42 -13.67
CA ILE A 7 8.14 -9.72 -14.16
C ILE A 7 9.40 -10.13 -13.40
N LYS A 8 9.32 -10.27 -12.06
CA LYS A 8 10.45 -10.72 -11.23
C LYS A 8 10.86 -12.16 -11.52
N LEU A 9 9.90 -13.07 -11.74
CA LEU A 9 10.18 -14.44 -12.15
C LEU A 9 10.83 -14.49 -13.54
N LEU A 10 10.30 -13.73 -14.48
CA LEU A 10 10.90 -13.60 -15.82
C LEU A 10 12.33 -13.11 -15.73
N GLY A 11 12.60 -12.06 -14.95
CA GLY A 11 13.95 -11.54 -14.73
C GLY A 11 14.90 -12.55 -14.10
N LEU A 12 14.43 -13.34 -13.12
CA LEU A 12 15.23 -14.41 -12.50
C LEU A 12 15.62 -15.47 -13.54
N ILE A 13 14.66 -15.96 -14.32
CA ILE A 13 14.89 -16.99 -15.34
C ILE A 13 15.82 -16.46 -16.42
N LEU A 14 15.55 -15.26 -16.96
CA LEU A 14 16.39 -14.63 -17.98
C LEU A 14 17.82 -14.42 -17.49
N GLY A 15 18.00 -13.95 -16.25
CA GLY A 15 19.32 -13.73 -15.67
C GLY A 15 20.13 -15.03 -15.59
N VAL A 16 19.52 -16.11 -15.11
CA VAL A 16 20.19 -17.43 -15.03
C VAL A 16 20.49 -17.99 -16.42
N VAL A 17 19.58 -17.85 -17.38
CA VAL A 17 19.81 -18.28 -18.78
C VAL A 17 20.97 -17.50 -19.40
N LEU A 18 21.00 -16.17 -19.27
CA LEU A 18 22.09 -15.35 -19.79
C LEU A 18 23.43 -15.69 -19.15
N LEU A 19 23.46 -15.93 -17.84
CA LEU A 19 24.67 -16.35 -17.13
C LEU A 19 25.21 -17.67 -17.69
N ASN A 20 24.35 -18.67 -17.86
CA ASN A 20 24.75 -19.96 -18.43
C ASN A 20 25.27 -19.83 -19.87
N ILE A 21 24.62 -19.00 -20.69
CA ILE A 21 25.08 -18.72 -22.06
C ILE A 21 26.47 -18.06 -22.04
N ILE A 22 26.69 -17.07 -21.16
CA ILE A 22 27.99 -16.37 -21.08
C ILE A 22 29.11 -17.33 -20.69
N VAL A 23 28.85 -18.22 -19.73
CA VAL A 23 29.88 -19.12 -19.20
C VAL A 23 30.13 -20.33 -20.11
N LEU A 24 29.09 -20.92 -20.70
CA LEU A 24 29.19 -22.16 -21.48
C LEU A 24 29.35 -21.92 -22.99
N SER A 25 29.14 -20.70 -23.48
CA SER A 25 29.30 -20.40 -24.91
C SER A 25 30.79 -20.33 -25.29
N PRO A 26 31.23 -21.09 -26.32
CA PRO A 26 32.59 -21.04 -26.85
C PRO A 26 33.02 -19.65 -27.36
N GLY A 27 32.05 -18.80 -27.74
CA GLY A 27 32.32 -17.43 -28.20
C GLY A 27 32.55 -16.42 -27.07
N LEU A 28 32.46 -16.84 -25.80
CA LEU A 28 32.63 -15.99 -24.63
C LEU A 28 33.65 -16.62 -23.66
N LEU A 29 33.21 -17.20 -22.53
CA LEU A 29 34.11 -17.85 -21.58
C LEU A 29 34.44 -19.30 -21.95
N GLY A 30 33.56 -19.98 -22.69
CA GLY A 30 33.84 -21.26 -23.32
C GLY A 30 34.13 -22.43 -22.36
N VAL A 31 33.48 -22.49 -21.20
CA VAL A 31 33.65 -23.65 -20.30
C VAL A 31 33.03 -24.89 -20.95
N GLU A 32 33.88 -25.85 -21.32
CA GLU A 32 33.45 -27.09 -21.98
C GLU A 32 33.02 -28.16 -20.96
N ILE A 33 31.83 -28.71 -21.18
CA ILE A 33 31.32 -29.87 -20.43
C ILE A 33 31.58 -31.13 -21.25
N GLY A 34 32.44 -32.03 -20.74
CA GLY A 34 32.82 -33.26 -21.45
C GLY A 34 34.05 -33.10 -22.36
N GLY A 35 34.79 -31.99 -22.21
CA GLY A 35 36.09 -31.75 -22.86
C GLY A 35 37.25 -32.48 -22.18
N THR A 36 38.49 -32.14 -22.56
CA THR A 36 39.71 -32.79 -22.04
C THR A 36 40.04 -32.38 -20.59
N SER A 37 39.54 -31.22 -20.15
CA SER A 37 39.74 -30.69 -18.80
C SER A 37 38.65 -31.17 -17.84
N VAL A 38 39.05 -32.02 -16.89
CA VAL A 38 38.17 -32.50 -15.80
C VAL A 38 37.68 -31.34 -14.93
N PHE A 39 38.51 -30.31 -14.76
CA PHE A 39 38.17 -29.13 -13.95
C PHE A 39 37.08 -28.27 -14.61
N GLU A 40 37.18 -28.02 -15.91
CA GLU A 40 36.16 -27.27 -16.66
C GLU A 40 34.83 -28.03 -16.69
N THR A 41 34.89 -29.35 -16.89
CA THR A 41 33.69 -30.19 -16.86
C THR A 41 33.02 -30.15 -15.47
N ALA A 42 33.80 -30.26 -14.39
CA ALA A 42 33.25 -30.17 -13.03
C ALA A 42 32.64 -28.79 -12.73
N LEU A 43 33.28 -27.71 -13.18
CA LEU A 43 32.76 -26.35 -13.04
C LEU A 43 31.47 -26.15 -13.82
N GLY A 44 31.41 -26.57 -15.08
CA GLY A 44 30.21 -26.44 -15.92
C GLY A 44 29.03 -27.23 -15.36
N VAL A 45 29.24 -28.46 -14.91
CA VAL A 45 28.18 -29.27 -14.27
C VAL A 45 27.71 -28.63 -12.95
N THR A 46 28.63 -28.14 -12.12
CA THR A 46 28.29 -27.47 -10.86
C THR A 46 27.47 -26.20 -11.11
N LEU A 47 27.85 -25.40 -12.11
CA LEU A 47 27.12 -24.20 -12.52
C LEU A 47 25.67 -24.52 -12.90
N LEU A 48 25.44 -25.58 -13.68
CA LEU A 48 24.09 -25.99 -14.07
C LEU A 48 23.26 -26.44 -12.87
N PHE A 49 23.86 -27.20 -11.95
CA PHE A 49 23.18 -27.67 -10.75
C PHE A 49 22.82 -26.51 -9.81
N VAL A 50 23.75 -25.58 -9.58
CA VAL A 50 23.52 -24.37 -8.77
C VAL A 50 22.47 -23.47 -9.44
N SER A 51 22.53 -23.32 -10.76
CA SER A 51 21.53 -22.57 -11.53
C SER A 51 20.12 -23.14 -11.37
N LEU A 52 19.99 -24.47 -11.41
CA LEU A 52 18.73 -25.15 -11.16
C LEU A 52 18.22 -24.88 -9.74
N LEU A 53 19.08 -24.99 -8.73
CA LEU A 53 18.71 -24.69 -7.34
C LEU A 53 18.28 -23.24 -7.15
N ILE A 54 18.97 -22.27 -7.79
CA ILE A 54 18.61 -20.85 -7.74
C ILE A 54 17.24 -20.61 -8.36
N VAL A 55 16.95 -21.21 -9.52
CA VAL A 55 15.63 -21.08 -10.16
C VAL A 55 14.54 -21.70 -9.31
N LEU A 56 14.75 -22.90 -8.76
CA LEU A 56 13.76 -23.58 -7.92
C LEU A 56 13.50 -22.83 -6.60
N TYR A 57 14.57 -22.48 -5.87
CA TYR A 57 14.44 -21.78 -4.59
C TYR A 57 13.95 -20.34 -4.77
N GLY A 58 14.46 -19.63 -5.77
CA GLY A 58 14.03 -18.28 -6.12
C GLY A 58 12.55 -18.26 -6.54
N SER A 59 12.13 -19.20 -7.38
CA SER A 59 10.71 -19.34 -7.76
C SER A 59 9.84 -19.71 -6.57
N TYR A 60 10.31 -20.61 -5.69
CA TYR A 60 9.60 -20.96 -4.46
C TYR A 60 9.38 -19.73 -3.57
N ILE A 61 10.41 -18.92 -3.35
CA ILE A 61 10.30 -17.68 -2.58
C ILE A 61 9.31 -16.71 -3.25
N LEU A 62 9.38 -16.55 -4.57
CA LEU A 62 8.59 -15.53 -5.27
C LEU A 62 7.11 -15.91 -5.45
N LEU A 63 6.83 -17.21 -5.57
CA LEU A 63 5.49 -17.75 -5.76
C LEU A 63 4.79 -18.10 -4.44
N PHE A 64 5.51 -18.70 -3.49
CA PHE A 64 4.92 -19.37 -2.34
C PHE A 64 5.29 -18.76 -0.99
N LYS A 65 6.39 -18.00 -0.87
CA LYS A 65 6.68 -17.33 0.40
C LYS A 65 5.62 -16.22 0.62
N PRO A 66 4.78 -16.31 1.66
CA PRO A 66 3.90 -15.22 2.00
C PRO A 66 4.79 -14.00 2.28
N SER A 67 4.52 -12.88 1.62
CA SER A 67 5.19 -11.61 1.93
C SER A 67 5.00 -11.38 3.43
N SER A 68 6.08 -11.52 4.21
CA SER A 68 6.02 -11.32 5.65
C SER A 68 5.43 -9.95 5.88
N ILE A 69 4.33 -9.90 6.63
CA ILE A 69 3.61 -8.68 6.97
C ILE A 69 4.66 -7.64 7.37
N PRO A 70 4.90 -6.60 6.56
CA PRO A 70 5.74 -5.51 7.02
C PRO A 70 5.07 -5.03 8.30
N ALA A 71 5.80 -4.98 9.41
CA ALA A 71 5.24 -4.39 10.61
C ALA A 71 4.62 -3.05 10.20
N VAL A 72 3.39 -2.77 10.60
CA VAL A 72 2.63 -1.58 10.15
C VAL A 72 3.42 -0.26 10.42
N LYS A 73 4.48 -0.34 11.23
CA LYS A 73 5.49 0.72 11.46
C LYS A 73 6.46 1.02 10.30
N THR A 74 6.65 0.13 9.34
CA THR A 74 7.63 0.30 8.25
C THR A 74 7.02 0.75 6.93
N LEU A 75 5.70 0.97 6.86
CA LEU A 75 5.01 1.43 5.66
C LEU A 75 5.41 2.88 5.38
N LYS A 76 6.00 3.16 4.21
CA LYS A 76 6.50 4.49 3.84
C LYS A 76 5.85 5.03 2.57
N SER A 77 5.40 4.16 1.68
CA SER A 77 4.83 4.53 0.38
C SER A 77 3.35 4.12 0.26
N TYR A 78 2.62 4.77 -0.65
CA TYR A 78 1.23 4.41 -0.96
C TYR A 78 1.12 2.96 -1.48
N GLU A 79 2.11 2.49 -2.25
CA GLU A 79 2.22 1.10 -2.70
C GLU A 79 2.32 0.11 -1.54
N ASP A 80 3.03 0.47 -0.46
CA ASP A 80 3.11 -0.37 0.74
C ASP A 80 1.73 -0.51 1.41
N TYR A 81 0.96 0.58 1.46
CA TYR A 81 -0.41 0.57 2.00
C TYR A 81 -1.36 -0.27 1.15
N ILE A 82 -1.29 -0.15 -0.18
CA ILE A 82 -2.07 -0.97 -1.13
C ILE A 82 -1.72 -2.46 -0.94
N ALA A 83 -0.43 -2.78 -0.90
CA ALA A 83 0.04 -4.15 -0.72
C ALA A 83 -0.43 -4.75 0.61
N ALA A 84 -0.38 -3.98 1.70
CA ALA A 84 -0.84 -4.42 3.01
C ALA A 84 -2.36 -4.65 3.05
N LEU A 85 -3.17 -3.72 2.53
CA LEU A 85 -4.63 -3.84 2.48
C LEU A 85 -5.08 -5.02 1.61
N THR A 86 -4.39 -5.25 0.49
CA THR A 86 -4.73 -6.32 -0.46
C THR A 86 -4.69 -7.72 0.19
N GLN A 87 -3.90 -7.90 1.25
CA GLN A 87 -3.83 -9.17 2.00
C GLN A 87 -5.18 -9.55 2.65
N TYR A 88 -6.00 -8.55 3.00
CA TYR A 88 -7.30 -8.74 3.64
C TYR A 88 -8.46 -8.82 2.64
N LYS A 89 -8.21 -8.68 1.32
CA LYS A 89 -9.25 -8.61 0.28
C LYS A 89 -10.15 -9.86 0.22
N ASN A 90 -9.63 -11.01 0.61
CA ASN A 90 -10.36 -12.29 0.59
C ASN A 90 -11.14 -12.57 1.88
N VAL A 91 -11.00 -11.72 2.91
CA VAL A 91 -11.77 -11.84 4.15
C VAL A 91 -13.18 -11.34 3.88
N LYS A 92 -14.15 -12.26 3.90
CA LYS A 92 -15.54 -11.99 3.47
C LYS A 92 -16.17 -10.78 4.17
N VAL A 93 -16.01 -10.67 5.49
CA VAL A 93 -16.59 -9.57 6.27
C VAL A 93 -15.92 -8.22 5.96
N LEU A 94 -14.63 -8.20 5.63
CA LEU A 94 -13.86 -6.98 5.38
C LEU A 94 -13.86 -6.57 3.90
N LYS A 95 -14.31 -7.45 3.00
CA LYS A 95 -14.14 -7.28 1.54
C LYS A 95 -14.59 -5.90 1.04
N LYS A 96 -15.74 -5.41 1.52
CA LYS A 96 -16.28 -4.10 1.12
C LYS A 96 -15.40 -2.96 1.65
N ASP A 97 -15.02 -3.03 2.92
CA ASP A 97 -14.24 -2.00 3.60
C ASP A 97 -12.83 -1.89 3.02
N ILE A 98 -12.20 -3.02 2.69
CA ILE A 98 -10.90 -3.05 2.00
C ILE A 98 -11.00 -2.49 0.59
N ALA A 99 -12.06 -2.82 -0.15
CA ALA A 99 -12.27 -2.27 -1.48
C ALA A 99 -12.43 -0.73 -1.42
N LEU A 100 -13.18 -0.23 -0.44
CA LEU A 100 -13.33 1.20 -0.21
C LEU A 100 -12.00 1.85 0.18
N ALA A 101 -11.22 1.26 1.09
CA ALA A 101 -9.91 1.78 1.48
C ALA A 101 -8.95 1.92 0.27
N LEU A 102 -8.92 0.91 -0.60
CA LEU A 102 -8.09 0.91 -1.80
C LEU A 102 -8.55 1.98 -2.80
N ASP A 103 -9.85 2.13 -3.01
CA ASP A 103 -10.43 3.19 -3.83
C ASP A 103 -10.07 4.58 -3.30
N GLN A 104 -10.21 4.79 -1.99
CA GLN A 104 -9.85 6.05 -1.33
C GLN A 104 -8.37 6.40 -1.52
N ILE A 105 -7.45 5.42 -1.43
CA ILE A 105 -6.02 5.65 -1.70
C ILE A 105 -5.80 6.11 -3.14
N SER A 106 -6.45 5.45 -4.11
CA SER A 106 -6.34 5.83 -5.53
C SER A 106 -6.88 7.25 -5.78
N ARG A 107 -8.03 7.58 -5.18
CA ARG A 107 -8.63 8.92 -5.24
C ARG A 107 -7.73 9.98 -4.61
N MET A 108 -7.09 9.68 -3.48
CA MET A 108 -6.15 10.59 -2.81
C MET A 108 -4.98 10.96 -3.73
N GLU A 109 -4.31 9.97 -4.31
CA GLU A 109 -3.17 10.20 -5.20
C GLU A 109 -3.57 10.99 -6.45
N LYS A 110 -4.71 10.65 -7.05
CA LYS A 110 -5.24 11.40 -8.21
C LYS A 110 -5.51 12.87 -7.87
N LYS A 111 -6.18 13.12 -6.74
CA LYS A 111 -6.51 14.49 -6.29
C LYS A 111 -5.25 15.28 -5.97
N ARG A 112 -4.25 14.66 -5.33
CA ARG A 112 -2.97 15.31 -5.03
C ARG A 112 -2.22 15.72 -6.30
N SER A 113 -2.15 14.82 -7.28
CA SER A 113 -1.55 15.16 -8.60
C SER A 113 -2.29 16.32 -9.25
N THR A 114 -3.62 16.23 -9.31
CA THR A 114 -4.46 17.27 -9.92
C THR A 114 -4.27 18.62 -9.22
N LEU A 115 -4.15 18.63 -7.89
CA LEU A 115 -3.93 19.84 -7.11
C LEU A 115 -2.59 20.48 -7.44
N LEU A 116 -1.52 19.68 -7.54
CA LEU A 116 -0.21 20.18 -7.94
C LEU A 116 -0.23 20.76 -9.37
N ASP A 117 -0.93 20.10 -10.28
CA ASP A 117 -1.05 20.55 -11.67
C ASP A 117 -1.80 21.90 -11.75
N VAL A 118 -2.94 22.02 -11.07
CA VAL A 118 -3.74 23.25 -11.03
C VAL A 118 -2.98 24.38 -10.34
N LEU A 119 -2.24 24.09 -9.25
CA LEU A 119 -1.40 25.09 -8.58
C LEU A 119 -0.28 25.58 -9.50
N GLY A 120 0.40 24.69 -10.23
CA GLY A 120 1.49 25.06 -11.12
C GLY A 120 1.04 25.84 -12.36
N GLN A 121 -0.23 25.74 -12.74
CA GLN A 121 -0.81 26.58 -13.81
C GLN A 121 -1.11 28.01 -13.36
N ARG A 122 -1.24 28.23 -12.04
CA ARG A 122 -1.73 29.51 -11.48
C ARG A 122 -0.67 30.30 -10.71
N PHE A 123 0.29 29.59 -10.13
CA PHE A 123 1.32 30.17 -9.28
C PHE A 123 2.69 29.65 -9.71
N GLU A 124 3.73 30.48 -9.61
CA GLU A 124 5.10 30.00 -9.65
C GLU A 124 5.41 29.19 -8.39
N SER A 125 6.25 28.16 -8.50
CA SER A 125 6.59 27.28 -7.38
C SER A 125 7.36 27.98 -6.24
N THR A 126 7.93 29.16 -6.54
CA THR A 126 8.65 30.03 -5.60
C THR A 126 7.70 30.87 -4.74
N GLU A 127 6.47 31.10 -5.22
CA GLU A 127 5.46 31.92 -4.54
C GLU A 127 5.04 31.34 -3.20
N LEU A 128 4.72 32.22 -2.26
CA LEU A 128 4.29 31.84 -0.93
C LEU A 128 2.96 31.07 -0.97
N SER A 129 2.02 31.51 -1.81
CA SER A 129 0.71 30.87 -2.03
C SER A 129 0.86 29.42 -2.48
N PHE A 130 1.70 29.17 -3.50
CA PHE A 130 2.01 27.81 -3.96
C PHE A 130 2.56 26.94 -2.82
N LYS A 131 3.57 27.45 -2.10
CA LYS A 131 4.20 26.71 -0.99
C LYS A 131 3.21 26.38 0.12
N LYS A 132 2.30 27.30 0.46
CA LYS A 132 1.27 27.09 1.49
C LYS A 132 0.27 26.01 1.08
N PHE A 133 -0.31 26.10 -0.12
CA PHE A 133 -1.24 25.06 -0.62
C PHE A 133 -0.58 23.69 -0.69
N ASN A 134 0.66 23.62 -1.19
CA ASN A 134 1.40 22.36 -1.28
C ASN A 134 1.70 21.77 0.12
N ALA A 135 2.09 22.60 1.09
CA ALA A 135 2.33 22.17 2.46
C ALA A 135 1.04 21.62 3.13
N VAL A 136 -0.08 22.30 2.94
CA VAL A 136 -1.38 21.87 3.45
C VAL A 136 -1.81 20.55 2.80
N SER A 137 -1.72 20.44 1.47
CA SER A 137 -1.96 19.19 0.73
C SER A 137 -1.15 18.02 1.27
N TYR A 138 0.15 18.26 1.55
CA TYR A 138 1.03 17.25 2.11
C TYR A 138 0.62 16.79 3.51
N GLU A 139 0.30 17.72 4.42
CA GLU A 139 -0.13 17.36 5.77
C GLU A 139 -1.50 16.66 5.77
N VAL A 140 -2.42 17.03 4.88
CA VAL A 140 -3.70 16.31 4.71
C VAL A 140 -3.48 14.87 4.23
N ALA A 141 -2.64 14.67 3.21
CA ALA A 141 -2.32 13.34 2.72
C ALA A 141 -1.72 12.46 3.82
N LYS A 142 -0.87 13.04 4.67
CA LYS A 142 -0.29 12.35 5.84
C LYS A 142 -1.36 11.91 6.85
N LEU A 143 -2.39 12.72 7.10
CA LEU A 143 -3.51 12.34 7.98
C LEU A 143 -4.32 11.20 7.40
N PHE A 144 -4.63 11.27 6.11
CA PHE A 144 -5.28 10.20 5.39
C PHE A 144 -4.51 8.88 5.52
N TYR A 145 -3.19 8.89 5.29
CA TYR A 145 -2.36 7.69 5.43
C TYR A 145 -2.23 7.20 6.87
N LEU A 146 -2.34 8.08 7.87
CA LEU A 146 -2.39 7.68 9.28
C LEU A 146 -3.68 6.93 9.61
N ASN A 147 -4.82 7.32 9.03
CA ASN A 147 -6.07 6.57 9.17
C ASN A 147 -5.98 5.21 8.49
N ILE A 148 -5.41 5.12 7.28
CA ILE A 148 -5.14 3.82 6.62
C ILE A 148 -4.24 2.94 7.50
N ARG A 149 -3.22 3.53 8.13
CA ARG A 149 -2.37 2.82 9.09
C ARG A 149 -3.15 2.37 10.33
N GLY A 150 -4.08 3.19 10.82
CA GLY A 150 -5.03 2.85 11.87
C GLY A 150 -5.86 1.62 11.52
N ILE A 151 -6.44 1.58 10.32
CA ILE A 151 -7.16 0.42 9.76
C ILE A 151 -6.25 -0.80 9.79
N LEU A 152 -5.06 -0.73 9.17
CA LEU A 152 -4.13 -1.86 9.12
C LEU A 152 -3.71 -2.38 10.50
N ASN A 153 -3.53 -1.49 11.48
CA ASN A 153 -3.27 -1.90 12.87
C ASN A 153 -4.44 -2.71 13.44
N LYS A 154 -5.68 -2.25 13.26
CA LYS A 154 -6.87 -3.00 13.71
C LYS A 154 -7.03 -4.32 12.97
N LEU A 155 -6.78 -4.35 11.67
CA LEU A 155 -6.85 -5.56 10.86
C LEU A 155 -5.78 -6.59 11.25
N SER A 156 -4.59 -6.13 11.64
CA SER A 156 -3.48 -7.02 12.04
C SER A 156 -3.76 -7.83 13.31
N VAL A 157 -4.66 -7.35 14.17
CA VAL A 157 -5.11 -8.05 15.38
C VAL A 157 -6.48 -8.72 15.21
N PHE A 158 -7.12 -8.57 14.05
CA PHE A 158 -8.44 -9.13 13.77
C PHE A 158 -8.33 -10.56 13.25
N ASP A 159 -8.84 -11.52 14.04
CA ASP A 159 -8.98 -12.91 13.59
C ASP A 159 -10.31 -13.11 12.85
N ALA A 160 -10.22 -13.17 11.51
CA ALA A 160 -11.37 -13.38 10.65
C ALA A 160 -12.00 -14.76 10.78
N SER A 161 -11.21 -15.79 11.10
CA SER A 161 -11.70 -17.16 11.26
C SER A 161 -12.51 -17.29 12.55
N GLU A 162 -12.00 -16.70 13.63
CA GLU A 162 -12.69 -16.64 14.91
C GLU A 162 -13.99 -15.80 14.79
N PHE A 163 -13.97 -14.68 14.05
CA PHE A 163 -15.19 -13.91 13.79
C PHE A 163 -16.28 -14.74 13.09
N THR A 164 -15.94 -15.52 12.06
CA THR A 164 -16.94 -16.35 11.35
C THR A 164 -17.57 -17.43 12.25
N LEU A 165 -16.81 -17.94 13.21
CA LEU A 165 -17.28 -18.93 14.18
C LEU A 165 -18.31 -18.34 15.16
N PHE A 166 -18.14 -17.07 15.55
CA PHE A 166 -19.07 -16.39 16.46
C PHE A 166 -20.20 -15.61 15.76
N SER A 167 -20.06 -15.28 14.48
CA SER A 167 -21.07 -14.53 13.69
C SER A 167 -22.02 -15.41 12.88
N SER A 168 -21.68 -16.68 12.65
CA SER A 168 -22.53 -17.60 11.87
C SER A 168 -23.62 -18.28 12.72
N GLN A 169 -24.66 -18.78 12.05
CA GLN A 169 -25.72 -19.61 12.66
C GLN A 169 -25.20 -20.93 13.25
N HIS A 170 -23.94 -21.30 12.97
CA HIS A 170 -23.30 -22.51 13.49
C HIS A 170 -22.61 -22.19 14.82
N ARG A 171 -23.37 -21.64 15.77
CA ARG A 171 -22.87 -21.41 17.13
C ARG A 171 -22.42 -22.75 17.69
N PRO A 172 -21.17 -22.87 18.16
CA PRO A 172 -20.77 -24.06 18.89
C PRO A 172 -21.61 -24.15 20.16
N SER A 173 -22.40 -25.21 20.31
CA SER A 173 -23.20 -25.48 21.51
C SER A 173 -22.37 -25.56 22.80
N GLN A 174 -21.04 -25.61 22.66
CA GLN A 174 -20.05 -25.67 23.72
C GLN A 174 -19.83 -24.33 24.44
N PHE A 175 -20.20 -23.18 23.85
CA PHE A 175 -19.94 -21.87 24.46
C PHE A 175 -21.20 -21.24 25.08
N SER A 176 -21.03 -20.56 26.23
CA SER A 176 -22.12 -19.80 26.84
C SER A 176 -22.56 -18.62 25.96
N ASP A 177 -23.86 -18.33 25.93
CA ASP A 177 -24.41 -17.19 25.17
C ASP A 177 -23.76 -15.86 25.56
N LYS A 178 -23.45 -15.68 26.86
CA LYS A 178 -22.76 -14.49 27.38
C LYS A 178 -21.37 -14.30 26.74
N LEU A 179 -20.62 -15.39 26.53
CA LEU A 179 -19.30 -15.33 25.91
C LEU A 179 -19.41 -15.00 24.41
N VAL A 180 -20.34 -15.64 23.70
CA VAL A 180 -20.60 -15.39 22.27
C VAL A 180 -21.01 -13.93 22.04
N GLN A 181 -21.88 -13.39 22.89
CA GLN A 181 -22.28 -11.97 22.82
C GLN A 181 -21.09 -11.03 23.03
N LYS A 182 -20.26 -11.27 24.05
CA LYS A 182 -19.06 -10.44 24.31
C LYS A 182 -18.07 -10.47 23.15
N LYS A 183 -17.80 -11.66 22.59
CA LYS A 183 -16.91 -11.81 21.42
C LYS A 183 -17.48 -11.07 20.21
N THR A 184 -18.77 -11.25 19.91
CA THR A 184 -19.44 -10.56 18.80
C THR A 184 -19.39 -9.04 18.96
N ALA A 185 -19.66 -8.53 20.17
CA ALA A 185 -19.58 -7.11 20.46
C ALA A 185 -18.17 -6.54 20.23
N LEU A 186 -17.13 -7.24 20.71
CA LEU A 186 -15.74 -6.85 20.49
C LEU A 186 -15.39 -6.80 18.99
N TYR A 187 -15.85 -7.76 18.19
CA TYR A 187 -15.63 -7.72 16.74
C TYR A 187 -16.36 -6.59 16.04
N ASN A 188 -17.60 -6.31 16.45
CA ASN A 188 -18.34 -5.17 15.93
C ASN A 188 -17.64 -3.85 16.28
N GLU A 189 -17.00 -3.76 17.44
CA GLU A 189 -16.17 -2.62 17.83
C GLU A 189 -14.96 -2.44 16.90
N TYR A 190 -14.26 -3.53 16.55
CA TYR A 190 -13.19 -3.48 15.55
C TYR A 190 -13.67 -2.97 14.19
N LEU A 191 -14.81 -3.47 13.71
CA LEU A 191 -15.40 -3.04 12.44
C LEU A 191 -15.87 -1.58 12.49
N ALA A 192 -16.39 -1.13 13.64
CA ALA A 192 -16.77 0.25 13.86
C ALA A 192 -15.55 1.19 13.78
N TYR A 193 -14.40 0.80 14.35
CA TYR A 193 -13.15 1.56 14.19
C TYR A 193 -12.71 1.65 12.73
N VAL A 194 -12.74 0.54 11.99
CA VAL A 194 -12.40 0.53 10.55
C VAL A 194 -13.32 1.46 9.77
N THR A 195 -14.63 1.36 10.01
CA THR A 195 -15.64 2.22 9.37
C THR A 195 -15.43 3.69 9.74
N GLY A 196 -15.08 3.99 10.99
CA GLY A 196 -14.77 5.35 11.44
C GLY A 196 -13.57 5.95 10.71
N TYR A 197 -12.48 5.20 10.54
CA TYR A 197 -11.33 5.65 9.76
C TYR A 197 -11.67 5.86 8.28
N LEU A 198 -12.48 4.97 7.69
CA LEU A 198 -12.96 5.12 6.30
C LEU A 198 -13.83 6.37 6.12
N GLY A 199 -14.71 6.66 7.09
CA GLY A 199 -15.53 7.86 7.09
C GLY A 199 -14.69 9.14 7.21
N ALA A 200 -13.74 9.17 8.14
CA ALA A 200 -12.81 10.29 8.29
C ALA A 200 -11.97 10.53 7.01
N ASN A 201 -11.57 9.46 6.33
CA ASN A 201 -10.89 9.55 5.04
C ASN A 201 -11.77 10.12 3.93
N GLU A 202 -13.05 9.82 3.92
CA GLU A 202 -13.98 10.39 2.94
C GLU A 202 -14.17 11.91 3.16
N GLU A 203 -14.23 12.34 4.42
CA GLU A 203 -14.28 13.77 4.76
C GLU A 203 -13.02 14.50 4.28
N ILE A 204 -11.84 13.89 4.46
CA ILE A 204 -10.58 14.43 3.94
C ILE A 204 -10.63 14.56 2.41
N LEU A 205 -11.09 13.52 1.70
CA LEU A 205 -11.20 13.55 0.24
C LEU A 205 -12.17 14.64 -0.23
N LEU A 206 -13.29 14.83 0.46
CA LEU A 206 -14.25 15.89 0.17
C LEU A 206 -13.64 17.29 0.37
N LYS A 207 -12.90 17.51 1.45
CA LYS A 207 -12.22 18.79 1.70
C LYS A 207 -11.18 19.08 0.62
N LEU A 208 -10.44 18.09 0.13
CA LEU A 208 -9.54 18.28 -1.01
C LEU A 208 -10.28 18.63 -2.31
N ASP A 209 -11.47 18.05 -2.53
CA ASP A 209 -12.31 18.42 -3.69
C ASP A 209 -12.80 19.86 -3.63
N LYS A 210 -13.21 20.33 -2.44
CA LYS A 210 -13.55 21.74 -2.23
C LYS A 210 -12.35 22.64 -2.50
N LEU A 211 -11.16 22.27 -2.01
CA LEU A 211 -9.94 23.05 -2.22
C LEU A 211 -9.60 23.17 -3.71
N LEU A 212 -9.68 22.06 -4.44
CA LEU A 212 -9.48 22.03 -5.89
C LEU A 212 -10.46 22.96 -6.61
N LEU A 213 -11.74 22.92 -6.22
CA LEU A 213 -12.77 23.78 -6.80
C LEU A 213 -12.49 25.25 -6.49
N GLU A 214 -12.20 25.61 -5.25
CA GLU A 214 -11.90 26.99 -4.86
C GLU A 214 -10.70 27.53 -5.62
N ILE A 215 -9.59 26.78 -5.69
CA ILE A 215 -8.40 27.19 -6.47
C ILE A 215 -8.73 27.33 -7.96
N SER A 216 -9.59 26.48 -8.50
CA SER A 216 -10.01 26.58 -9.91
C SER A 216 -10.86 27.82 -10.21
N LEU A 217 -11.51 28.39 -9.19
CA LEU A 217 -12.34 29.59 -9.30
C LEU A 217 -11.57 30.88 -8.98
N LEU A 218 -10.38 30.78 -8.40
CA LEU A 218 -9.53 31.95 -8.16
C LEU A 218 -9.17 32.61 -9.50
N ASP A 219 -9.37 33.92 -9.57
CA ASP A 219 -8.96 34.74 -10.70
C ASP A 219 -7.53 35.27 -10.50
N SER A 220 -6.82 35.63 -11.57
CA SER A 220 -5.36 35.86 -11.55
C SER A 220 -4.87 37.06 -10.72
N THR A 221 -5.76 37.80 -10.07
CA THR A 221 -5.47 39.10 -9.45
C THR A 221 -5.74 39.20 -7.96
N ASP A 222 -6.34 38.18 -7.31
CA ASP A 222 -6.85 38.29 -5.94
C ASP A 222 -6.28 37.22 -4.98
N TYR A 223 -4.95 37.08 -4.99
CA TYR A 223 -4.23 36.04 -4.24
C TYR A 223 -3.68 36.48 -2.88
N THR A 224 -4.00 37.70 -2.46
CA THR A 224 -3.27 38.37 -1.36
C THR A 224 -3.49 37.71 -0.01
N ASP A 225 -4.54 36.89 0.17
CA ASP A 225 -4.79 36.20 1.44
C ASP A 225 -5.35 34.77 1.30
N VAL A 226 -4.53 33.88 0.73
CA VAL A 226 -4.84 32.42 0.63
C VAL A 226 -5.20 31.78 1.97
N GLU A 227 -4.69 32.31 3.09
CA GLU A 227 -4.99 31.79 4.44
C GLU A 227 -6.43 32.09 4.89
N GLU A 228 -7.03 33.14 4.32
CA GLU A 228 -8.41 33.51 4.62
C GLU A 228 -9.42 32.67 3.86
N MET A 229 -8.99 31.87 2.88
CA MET A 229 -9.85 30.99 2.10
C MET A 229 -10.60 29.98 3.00
N PRO A 230 -11.93 29.85 2.86
CA PRO A 230 -12.73 28.95 3.69
C PRO A 230 -12.20 27.52 3.71
N CYS A 231 -11.82 26.95 2.56
CA CYS A 231 -11.31 25.58 2.53
C CYS A 231 -9.94 25.43 3.19
N MET A 232 -9.07 26.43 3.08
CA MET A 232 -7.77 26.41 3.78
C MET A 232 -7.96 26.39 5.30
N LYS A 233 -8.91 27.17 5.83
CA LYS A 233 -9.27 27.14 7.25
C LYS A 233 -9.87 25.79 7.66
N GLU A 234 -10.82 25.27 6.88
CA GLU A 234 -11.46 23.96 7.14
C GLU A 234 -10.45 22.81 7.17
N ILE A 235 -9.41 22.88 6.34
CA ILE A 235 -8.35 21.88 6.28
C ILE A 235 -7.36 22.09 7.43
N ASP A 236 -6.97 23.33 7.71
CA ASP A 236 -6.07 23.64 8.83
C ASP A 236 -6.68 23.24 10.19
N GLU A 237 -7.99 23.43 10.36
CA GLU A 237 -8.71 22.93 11.54
C GLU A 237 -8.65 21.41 11.63
N LEU A 238 -8.87 20.70 10.52
CA LEU A 238 -8.75 19.24 10.47
C LEU A 238 -7.31 18.79 10.84
N ILE A 239 -6.29 19.51 10.33
CA ILE A 239 -4.88 19.25 10.68
C ILE A 239 -4.60 19.53 12.15
N LYS A 240 -5.14 20.62 12.70
CA LYS A 240 -4.95 20.98 14.11
C LYS A 240 -5.60 19.95 15.04
N GLN A 241 -6.87 19.62 14.80
CA GLN A 241 -7.60 18.63 15.61
C GLN A 241 -6.84 17.30 15.68
N THR A 242 -6.31 16.83 14.55
CA THR A 242 -5.57 15.56 14.49
C THR A 242 -4.15 15.62 15.10
N LYS A 243 -3.51 16.79 15.18
CA LYS A 243 -2.24 16.96 15.90
C LYS A 243 -2.43 16.87 17.42
N PHE A 244 -3.55 17.35 17.96
CA PHE A 244 -3.86 17.25 19.39
C PHE A 244 -4.20 15.82 19.85
N TYR A 245 -4.65 14.94 18.96
CA TYR A 245 -4.86 13.51 19.26
C TYR A 245 -3.56 12.67 19.30
N LYS A 246 -2.39 13.26 19.02
CA LYS A 246 -1.08 12.57 19.03
C LYS A 246 -0.25 12.80 20.30
N GLN A 247 -0.75 13.58 21.26
CA GLN A 247 -0.12 13.74 22.58
C GLN A 247 -0.60 12.67 23.55
#